data_AF-A0A0G1GEN0-F1
#
_entry.id   AF-A0A0G1GEN0-F1
#
_cell.length_a   1.000
_cell.length_b   1.000
_cell.length_c   1.000
_cell.angle_alpha   90.00
_cell.angle_beta   90.00
_cell.angle_gamma   90.00
#
_symmetry.space_group_name_H-M   'P 1'
#
loop_
_entity.id
_entity.type
_entity.pdbx_description
1 polymer ?
#
loop_
_entity_poly.entity_id
_entity_poly.type
_entity_poly.pdbx_seq_one_letter_code
_entity_poly.pdbx_strand_id
1 'polypeptide(L)'
;MRDFNRGGRSEGGRGRGRRFDDRGSRGPVEMHKAICDNCGKECEVPFRPSKDKPVYCDDCFGERRESRERNGGGNSKQLDLIIEKLDKVLEIVTKE
;
A
#
# COMPACT_ATOMS: atom_id res chain seq x y z
N MET A 1 39.74 33.73 19.19
CA MET A 1 40.16 33.51 17.79
C MET A 1 39.09 32.63 17.14
N ARG A 2 38.20 33.23 16.33
CA ARG A 2 38.23 33.19 14.85
C ARG A 2 37.57 31.92 14.31
N ASP A 3 36.64 31.86 13.36
CA ASP A 3 35.87 32.85 12.60
C ASP A 3 34.74 32.06 11.88
N PHE A 4 33.61 32.72 11.65
CA PHE A 4 32.55 32.31 10.74
C PHE A 4 33.09 32.29 9.30
N ASN A 5 33.34 31.11 8.72
CA ASN A 5 33.61 31.02 7.28
C ASN A 5 33.23 29.65 6.68
N ARG A 6 31.95 29.48 6.34
CA ARG A 6 31.51 28.54 5.30
C ARG A 6 30.73 29.31 4.25
N GLY A 7 31.38 30.30 3.65
CA GLY A 7 30.98 30.85 2.36
C GLY A 7 31.58 30.02 1.23
N GLY A 8 30.80 29.75 0.19
CA GLY A 8 31.33 29.55 -1.15
C GLY A 8 31.32 28.14 -1.72
N ARG A 9 30.15 27.64 -2.12
CA ARG A 9 30.00 26.92 -3.39
C ARG A 9 28.73 27.39 -4.08
N SER A 10 28.84 28.53 -4.75
CA SER A 10 27.93 28.90 -5.83
C SER A 10 28.05 27.90 -6.99
N GLU A 11 26.94 27.81 -7.71
CA GLU A 11 26.85 27.53 -9.14
C GLU A 11 26.76 26.06 -9.59
N GLY A 12 25.53 25.63 -9.84
CA GLY A 12 25.24 24.37 -10.52
C GLY A 12 23.75 24.09 -10.55
N GLY A 13 23.02 24.86 -11.36
CA GLY A 13 21.57 24.81 -11.45
C GLY A 13 20.98 23.42 -11.75
N ARG A 14 19.72 23.27 -11.34
CA ARG A 14 18.68 22.50 -12.04
C ARG A 14 17.37 22.83 -11.35
N GLY A 15 16.73 23.90 -11.82
CA GLY A 15 15.35 24.19 -11.47
C GLY A 15 14.52 22.92 -11.67
N ARG A 16 13.99 22.39 -10.58
CA ARG A 16 12.95 21.35 -10.62
C ARG A 16 11.56 21.99 -10.78
N GLY A 17 11.50 23.06 -11.57
CA GLY A 17 10.27 23.43 -12.26
C GLY A 17 10.20 22.58 -13.53
N ARG A 18 9.73 21.33 -13.42
CA ARG A 18 9.37 20.54 -14.60
C ARG A 18 8.06 19.78 -14.35
N ARG A 19 7.00 20.38 -14.89
CA ARG A 19 5.87 19.76 -15.58
C ARG A 19 5.05 18.78 -14.77
N PHE A 20 4.14 19.34 -13.98
CA PHE A 20 2.87 18.72 -13.64
C PHE A 20 1.89 18.68 -14.84
N ASP A 21 2.39 18.65 -16.08
CA ASP A 21 1.60 18.95 -17.29
C ASP A 21 1.56 17.82 -18.33
N ASP A 22 2.02 16.61 -17.99
CA ASP A 22 2.07 15.49 -18.95
C ASP A 22 1.24 14.26 -18.50
N ARG A 23 0.26 14.48 -17.61
CA ARG A 23 -0.74 13.44 -17.26
C ARG A 23 -1.98 13.44 -18.16
N GLY A 24 -2.01 14.28 -19.20
CA GLY A 24 -3.19 14.52 -20.04
C GLY A 24 -3.32 13.69 -21.32
N SER A 25 -2.29 12.92 -21.71
CA SER A 25 -2.23 12.31 -23.06
C SER A 25 -2.38 10.79 -23.09
N ARG A 26 -3.14 10.19 -22.16
CA ARG A 26 -3.71 8.87 -22.43
C ARG A 26 -5.08 9.13 -23.04
N GLY A 27 -5.17 8.98 -24.37
CA GLY A 27 -6.47 8.94 -25.05
C GLY A 27 -7.41 7.92 -24.41
N PRO A 28 -8.72 7.99 -24.70
CA PRO A 28 -9.70 7.08 -24.12
C PRO A 28 -9.25 5.63 -24.34
N VAL A 29 -9.07 4.89 -23.24
CA VAL A 29 -8.75 3.46 -23.30
C VAL A 29 -10.02 2.70 -23.67
N GLU A 30 -9.90 1.74 -24.58
CA GLU A 30 -11.00 0.84 -24.88
C GLU A 30 -11.29 -0.03 -23.66
N MET A 31 -12.53 0.03 -23.19
CA MET A 31 -13.01 -0.81 -22.09
C MET A 31 -13.52 -2.14 -22.66
N HIS A 32 -13.08 -3.24 -22.08
CA HIS A 32 -13.48 -4.58 -22.46
C HIS A 32 -14.36 -5.20 -21.37
N LYS A 33 -15.49 -5.79 -21.79
CA LYS A 33 -16.36 -6.55 -20.88
C LYS A 33 -15.67 -7.83 -20.43
N ALA A 34 -15.73 -8.10 -19.14
CA ALA A 34 -15.17 -9.29 -18.52
C ALA A 34 -16.02 -9.73 -17.33
N ILE A 35 -15.79 -10.96 -16.85
CA ILE A 35 -16.38 -11.49 -15.63
C ILE A 35 -15.28 -11.54 -14.57
N CYS A 36 -15.54 -10.98 -13.39
CA CYS A 36 -14.60 -11.03 -12.28
C CYS A 36 -14.46 -12.47 -11.75
N ASP A 37 -13.24 -13.02 -11.73
CA ASP A 37 -12.96 -14.37 -11.23
C ASP A 37 -13.12 -14.51 -9.70
N ASN A 38 -13.22 -13.38 -8.98
CA ASN A 38 -13.42 -13.39 -7.53
C ASN A 38 -14.90 -13.33 -7.13
N CYS A 39 -15.67 -12.41 -7.71
CA CYS A 39 -17.07 -12.16 -7.31
C CYS A 39 -18.11 -12.57 -8.36
N GLY A 40 -17.69 -12.98 -9.56
CA GLY A 40 -18.57 -13.46 -10.63
C GLY A 40 -19.39 -12.38 -11.34
N LYS A 41 -19.20 -11.10 -11.01
CA LYS A 41 -19.95 -9.98 -11.61
C LYS A 41 -19.34 -9.58 -12.96
N GLU A 42 -20.19 -9.09 -13.86
CA GLU A 42 -19.76 -8.42 -15.09
C GLU A 42 -19.10 -7.07 -14.76
N CYS A 43 -17.92 -6.83 -15.31
CA CYS A 43 -17.16 -5.59 -15.14
C CYS A 43 -16.50 -5.16 -16.44
N GLU A 44 -16.09 -3.89 -16.51
CA GLU A 44 -15.36 -3.33 -17.63
C GLU A 44 -13.91 -3.08 -17.22
N VAL A 45 -12.97 -3.61 -18.01
CA VAL A 45 -11.53 -3.52 -17.72
C VAL A 45 -10.77 -2.87 -18.87
N PRO A 46 -9.71 -2.08 -18.61
CA PRO A 46 -8.95 -1.37 -19.65
C PRO A 46 -7.92 -2.26 -20.37
N PHE A 47 -8.02 -3.59 -20.21
CA PHE A 47 -7.11 -4.57 -20.81
C PHE A 47 -7.92 -5.73 -21.39
N ARG A 48 -7.41 -6.38 -22.45
CA ARG A 48 -8.08 -7.53 -23.04
C ARG A 48 -8.03 -8.74 -22.09
N PRO A 49 -9.19 -9.29 -21.68
CA PRO A 49 -9.24 -10.52 -20.90
C PRO A 49 -8.51 -11.64 -21.64
N SER A 50 -7.62 -12.35 -20.96
CA SER A 50 -6.89 -13.50 -21.51
C SER A 50 -7.16 -14.71 -20.63
N LYS A 51 -7.23 -15.91 -21.23
CA LYS A 51 -7.53 -17.14 -20.47
C LYS A 51 -6.41 -17.53 -19.48
N ASP A 52 -5.21 -16.98 -19.65
CA ASP A 52 -4.05 -17.29 -18.81
C ASP A 52 -4.01 -16.48 -17.50
N LYS A 53 -4.77 -15.39 -17.37
CA LYS A 53 -4.71 -14.47 -16.23
C LYS A 53 -6.11 -14.16 -15.69
N PRO A 54 -6.33 -14.22 -14.37
CA PRO A 54 -7.62 -13.89 -13.79
C PRO A 54 -7.91 -12.39 -13.93
N VAL A 55 -9.17 -12.08 -14.20
CA VAL A 55 -9.73 -10.74 -14.26
C VAL A 55 -10.38 -10.40 -12.92
N TYR A 56 -10.12 -9.20 -12.43
CA TYR A 56 -10.72 -8.70 -11.20
C TYR A 56 -11.39 -7.36 -11.46
N CYS A 57 -12.56 -7.13 -10.86
CA CYS A 57 -13.18 -5.81 -10.82
C CYS A 57 -12.39 -4.87 -9.89
N ASP A 58 -12.68 -3.58 -9.97
CA ASP A 58 -11.99 -2.53 -9.21
C ASP A 58 -12.03 -2.81 -7.69
N ASP A 59 -13.20 -3.20 -7.19
CA ASP A 59 -13.41 -3.56 -5.78
C ASP A 59 -12.50 -4.72 -5.32
N CYS A 60 -12.53 -5.84 -6.05
CA CYS A 60 -11.74 -7.03 -5.72
C CYS A 60 -10.23 -6.79 -5.88
N PHE A 61 -9.83 -5.91 -6.80
CA PHE A 61 -8.44 -5.56 -7.02
C PHE A 61 -7.87 -4.71 -5.87
N GLY A 62 -8.68 -3.82 -5.29
CA GLY A 62 -8.34 -3.02 -4.11
C GLY A 62 -8.14 -3.86 -2.85
N GLU A 63 -9.07 -4.78 -2.56
CA GLU A 63 -9.01 -5.64 -1.37
C GLU A 63 -7.74 -6.52 -1.34
N ARG A 64 -7.34 -7.05 -2.50
CA ARG A 64 -6.12 -7.86 -2.62
C ARG A 64 -4.83 -7.05 -2.41
N ARG A 65 -4.84 -5.75 -2.71
CA ARG A 65 -3.71 -4.85 -2.43
C ARG A 65 -3.60 -4.55 -0.94
N GLU A 66 -4.74 -4.37 -0.26
CA GLU A 66 -4.77 -4.15 1.19
C GLU A 66 -4.20 -5.35 1.97
N SER A 67 -4.44 -6.58 1.48
CA SER A 67 -3.85 -7.80 2.04
C SER A 67 -2.31 -7.89 1.89
N ARG A 68 -1.70 -7.11 0.98
CA ARG A 68 -0.25 -7.14 0.73
C ARG A 68 0.53 -6.00 1.38
N GLU A 69 -0.13 -4.90 1.75
CA GLU A 69 0.53 -3.69 2.26
C GLU A 69 0.02 -3.21 3.64
N ARG A 70 -0.47 -4.13 4.48
CA ARG A 70 -0.68 -3.87 5.92
C ARG A 70 -0.19 -5.00 6.83
N ASN A 71 0.83 -5.75 6.40
CA ASN A 71 1.44 -6.78 7.24
C ASN A 71 2.43 -6.15 8.25
N GLY A 72 1.89 -5.37 9.17
CA GLY A 72 2.67 -4.62 10.16
C GLY A 72 1.88 -4.14 11.38
N GLY A 73 0.78 -4.79 11.76
CA GLY A 73 0.01 -4.32 12.92
C GLY A 73 -1.26 -5.08 13.29
N GLY A 74 -1.30 -6.40 13.13
CA GLY A 74 -2.52 -7.19 13.34
C GLY A 74 -2.64 -7.94 14.66
N ASN A 75 -1.57 -8.03 15.46
CA ASN A 75 -1.54 -8.91 16.63
C ASN A 75 -1.59 -8.18 17.97
N SER A 76 -1.62 -6.83 18.02
CA SER A 76 -1.58 -6.09 19.29
C SER A 76 -2.68 -6.51 20.25
N LYS A 77 -3.93 -6.55 19.79
CA LYS A 77 -5.07 -6.99 20.62
C LYS A 77 -4.94 -8.43 21.11
N GLN A 78 -4.41 -9.32 20.27
CA GLN A 78 -4.20 -10.72 20.65
C GLN A 78 -3.04 -10.85 21.65
N LEU A 79 -1.97 -10.07 21.47
CA LEU A 79 -0.83 -10.03 22.39
C LEU A 79 -1.21 -9.44 23.74
N ASP A 80 -2.00 -8.36 23.78
CA ASP A 80 -2.50 -7.73 25.01
C ASP A 80 -3.32 -8.73 25.85
N LEU A 81 -4.23 -9.46 25.19
CA LEU A 81 -5.04 -10.51 25.84
C LEU A 81 -4.20 -11.71 26.31
N ILE A 82 -3.11 -12.03 25.61
CA ILE A 82 -2.20 -13.10 26.02
C ILE A 82 -1.40 -12.66 27.25
N ILE A 83 -0.89 -11.42 27.26
CA ILE A 83 -0.14 -10.86 28.40
C ILE A 83 -1.01 -10.89 29.67
N GLU A 84 -2.25 -10.41 29.58
CA GLU A 84 -3.18 -10.44 30.73
C GLU A 84 -3.42 -11.86 31.25
N LYS A 85 -3.54 -12.84 30.36
CA LYS A 85 -3.70 -14.26 30.76
C LYS A 85 -2.44 -14.82 31.40
N LEU A 86 -1.26 -14.46 30.90
CA LEU A 86 0.01 -14.88 31.48
C LEU A 86 0.20 -14.31 32.88
N ASP A 87 -0.17 -13.04 33.10
CA ASP A 87 -0.12 -12.40 34.42
C ASP A 87 -1.02 -13.12 35.44
N LYS A 88 -2.24 -13.50 35.05
CA LYS A 88 -3.15 -14.29 35.89
C LYS A 88 -2.59 -15.67 36.23
N VAL A 89 -1.96 -16.34 35.27
CA VAL A 89 -1.33 -17.65 35.52
C VAL A 89 -0.14 -17.50 36.46
N LEU A 90 0.70 -16.47 36.28
CA LEU A 90 1.81 -16.18 37.16
C LEU A 90 1.35 -15.90 38.59
N GLU A 91 0.28 -15.12 38.78
CA GLU A 91 -0.29 -14.87 40.10
C GLU A 91 -0.76 -16.16 40.80
N ILE A 92 -1.32 -17.11 40.05
CA ILE A 92 -1.79 -18.40 40.60
C ILE A 92 -0.60 -19.30 40.96
N VAL A 93 0.43 -19.36 40.10
CA VAL A 93 1.60 -20.24 40.28
C VAL A 93 2.58 -19.71 41.33
N THR A 94 2.57 -18.40 41.62
CA THR A 94 3.49 -17.77 42.59
C THR A 94 2.93 -17.64 44.00
N LYS A 95 1.68 -18.05 44.24
CA LYS A 95 0.99 -18.00 45.54
C LYS A 95 1.10 -19.29 46.38
N GLU A 96 2.04 -20.18 46.04
CA GLU A 96 2.45 -21.29 46.92
C GLU A 96 3.73 -20.96 47.70
#